data_AF-A0AAE9IAB8-F1
#
_entry.id   AF-A0AAE9IAB8-F1
#
_cell.length_a   1.000
_cell.length_b   1.000
_cell.length_c   1.000
_cell.angle_alpha   90.00
_cell.angle_beta   90.00
_cell.angle_gamma   90.00
#
_symmetry.space_group_name_H-M   'P 1'
#
loop_
_entity.id
_entity.type
_entity.pdbx_description
1 polymer ?
#
loop_
_entity_poly.entity_id
_entity_poly.type
_entity_poly.pdbx_seq_one_letter_code
_entity_poly.pdbx_strand_id
1 'polypeptide(L)'
;MTKKWLAAAMCSMMFAAPAGFAYAQAGSKADYDAAVKQADADYKAASSKCDGLKDNAKDVCKAEAKRDRDVAKANAEAKRDGTDKAHAKAMKTKADRDYDVAKEMCDDKKGNDKDVCVKEAKAAHERSLGAAKTEKAAATGTSTDVAEARADAKKDTMDAAYKADKEKCDAMSGDAKDKCQANVKAKYAK
;
A
#
# COMPACT_ATOMS: atom_id res chain seq x y z
N MET A 1 -33.31 -6.39 18.88
CA MET A 1 -33.82 -7.50 18.05
C MET A 1 -32.64 -8.26 17.44
N THR A 2 -32.47 -9.49 17.92
CA THR A 2 -31.81 -10.67 17.31
C THR A 2 -30.56 -10.51 16.44
N LYS A 3 -29.40 -10.77 17.07
CA LYS A 3 -28.24 -11.45 16.46
C LYS A 3 -28.69 -12.79 15.86
N LYS A 4 -28.32 -13.07 14.61
CA LYS A 4 -28.37 -14.41 14.03
C LYS A 4 -26.96 -14.80 13.59
N TRP A 5 -26.33 -15.61 14.43
CA TRP A 5 -25.30 -16.56 14.04
C TRP A 5 -26.02 -17.79 13.49
N LEU A 6 -25.65 -18.26 12.30
CA LEU A 6 -25.83 -19.65 11.92
C LEU A 6 -24.61 -20.10 11.10
N ALA A 7 -24.00 -21.15 11.61
CA ALA A 7 -22.88 -21.86 11.03
C ALA A 7 -23.33 -22.86 9.95
N ALA A 8 -22.41 -23.10 9.03
CA ALA A 8 -22.10 -24.35 8.35
C ALA A 8 -23.24 -25.14 7.66
N ALA A 9 -23.15 -25.20 6.32
CA ALA A 9 -23.43 -26.42 5.57
C ALA A 9 -22.28 -26.64 4.57
N MET A 10 -21.45 -27.63 4.88
CA MET A 10 -20.51 -28.25 3.95
C MET A 10 -21.29 -29.01 2.88
N CYS A 11 -20.91 -28.84 1.62
CA CYS A 11 -21.11 -29.86 0.61
C CYS A 11 -19.83 -29.95 -0.22
N SER A 12 -18.96 -30.87 0.21
CA SER A 12 -17.76 -31.27 -0.49
C SER A 12 -18.14 -31.96 -1.80
N MET A 13 -17.88 -31.32 -2.93
CA MET A 13 -17.59 -32.04 -4.18
C MET A 13 -16.08 -32.00 -4.40
N MET A 14 -15.41 -33.08 -3.98
CA MET A 14 -14.02 -33.36 -4.36
C MET A 14 -13.98 -33.74 -5.83
N PHE A 15 -13.57 -32.80 -6.70
CA PHE A 15 -12.96 -33.16 -7.97
C PHE A 15 -11.49 -33.51 -7.69
N ALA A 16 -11.17 -34.80 -7.72
CA ALA A 16 -9.80 -35.28 -7.71
C ALA A 16 -9.15 -34.95 -9.06
N ALA A 17 -8.39 -33.86 -9.11
CA ALA A 17 -7.40 -33.63 -10.17
C ALA A 17 -6.04 -34.17 -9.67
N PRO A 18 -5.27 -34.88 -10.51
CA PRO A 18 -3.96 -35.39 -10.12
C PRO A 18 -3.05 -34.24 -9.69
N ALA A 19 -2.34 -34.45 -8.58
CA ALA A 19 -1.31 -33.57 -8.05
C ALA A 19 -0.13 -33.48 -9.03
N GLY A 20 -0.27 -32.63 -10.05
CA GLY A 20 0.87 -32.00 -10.68
C GLY A 20 1.39 -30.93 -9.73
N PHE A 21 2.69 -30.96 -9.43
CA PHE A 21 3.39 -29.82 -8.88
C PHE A 21 3.16 -28.64 -9.83
N ALA A 22 2.22 -27.76 -9.53
CA ALA A 22 2.09 -26.48 -10.20
C ALA A 22 3.26 -25.62 -9.76
N TYR A 23 4.41 -25.81 -10.41
CA TYR A 23 5.40 -24.75 -10.49
C TYR A 23 4.66 -23.50 -10.97
N ALA A 24 4.85 -22.38 -10.28
CA ALA A 24 4.38 -21.08 -10.75
C ALA A 24 4.95 -20.88 -12.16
N GLN A 25 4.16 -21.14 -13.20
CA GLN A 25 4.57 -20.88 -14.56
C GLN A 25 4.66 -19.37 -14.72
N ALA A 26 5.86 -18.88 -15.06
CA ALA A 26 6.03 -17.57 -15.67
C ALA A 26 4.94 -17.36 -16.73
N GLY A 27 4.15 -16.29 -16.58
CA GLY A 27 3.08 -15.98 -17.52
C GLY A 27 3.62 -15.74 -18.93
N SER A 28 2.85 -16.09 -19.96
CA SER A 28 3.30 -15.86 -21.34
C SER A 28 3.39 -14.35 -21.64
N LYS A 29 4.24 -13.97 -22.59
CA LYS A 29 4.28 -12.58 -23.08
C LYS A 29 2.90 -12.10 -23.57
N ALA A 30 2.11 -13.01 -24.17
CA ALA A 30 0.76 -12.72 -24.61
C ALA A 30 -0.18 -12.38 -23.43
N ASP A 31 -0.09 -13.11 -22.32
CA ASP A 31 -0.88 -12.81 -21.10
C ASP A 31 -0.49 -11.46 -20.51
N TYR A 32 0.81 -11.15 -20.48
CA TYR A 32 1.30 -9.84 -20.04
C TYR A 32 0.77 -8.70 -20.91
N ASP A 33 0.90 -8.82 -22.24
CA ASP A 33 0.43 -7.80 -23.18
C ASP A 33 -1.09 -7.61 -23.09
N ALA A 34 -1.85 -8.70 -22.90
CA ALA A 34 -3.29 -8.65 -22.67
C ALA A 34 -3.63 -7.93 -21.36
N ALA A 35 -2.94 -8.25 -20.26
CA ALA A 35 -3.15 -7.62 -18.97
C ALA A 35 -2.80 -6.12 -18.99
N VAL A 36 -1.71 -5.73 -19.67
CA VAL A 36 -1.33 -4.32 -19.84
C VAL A 36 -2.40 -3.56 -20.64
N LYS A 37 -2.87 -4.13 -21.75
CA LYS A 37 -3.95 -3.55 -22.56
C LYS A 37 -5.24 -3.39 -21.74
N GLN A 38 -5.60 -4.41 -20.96
CA GLN A 38 -6.77 -4.34 -20.08
C GLN A 38 -6.62 -3.23 -19.04
N ALA A 39 -5.46 -3.14 -18.37
CA ALA A 39 -5.19 -2.09 -17.38
C ALA A 39 -5.30 -0.68 -17.99
N ASP A 40 -4.83 -0.48 -19.23
CA ASP A 40 -4.96 0.79 -19.95
C ASP A 40 -6.40 1.10 -20.35
N ALA A 41 -7.16 0.08 -20.77
CA ALA A 41 -8.58 0.23 -21.07
C ALA A 41 -9.40 0.59 -19.82
N ASP A 42 -9.13 -0.08 -18.70
CA ASP A 42 -9.76 0.18 -17.40
C ASP A 42 -9.42 1.59 -16.89
N TYR A 43 -8.15 2.00 -17.02
CA TYR A 43 -7.72 3.36 -16.70
C TYR A 43 -8.48 4.41 -17.50
N LYS A 44 -8.61 4.21 -18.82
CA LYS A 44 -9.34 5.13 -19.69
C LYS A 44 -10.81 5.22 -19.27
N ALA A 45 -11.46 4.08 -19.04
CA ALA A 45 -12.85 4.03 -18.62
C ALA A 45 -13.05 4.68 -17.24
N ALA A 46 -12.18 4.39 -16.26
CA ALA A 46 -12.22 4.99 -14.93
C ALA A 46 -11.96 6.50 -14.97
N SER A 47 -10.94 6.94 -15.72
CA SER A 47 -10.61 8.36 -15.87
C SER A 47 -11.76 9.15 -16.50
N SER A 48 -12.45 8.60 -17.49
CA SER A 48 -13.64 9.23 -18.07
C SER A 48 -14.80 9.35 -17.07
N LYS A 49 -14.96 8.40 -16.15
CA LYS A 49 -15.95 8.52 -15.07
C LYS A 49 -15.60 9.65 -14.10
N CYS A 50 -14.32 9.94 -13.91
CA CYS A 50 -13.86 11.06 -13.08
C CYS A 50 -14.16 12.43 -13.71
N ASP A 51 -14.47 12.53 -15.01
CA ASP A 51 -14.64 13.83 -15.67
C ASP A 51 -15.82 14.64 -15.17
N GLY A 52 -16.87 13.97 -14.67
CA GLY A 52 -18.03 14.60 -14.04
C GLY A 52 -17.80 15.09 -12.61
N LEU A 53 -16.64 14.79 -12.02
CA LEU A 53 -16.26 15.26 -10.68
C LEU A 53 -15.57 16.63 -10.77
N LYS A 54 -15.45 17.31 -9.63
CA LYS A 54 -14.79 18.62 -9.52
C LYS A 54 -13.79 18.62 -8.36
N ASP A 55 -12.83 19.53 -8.45
CA ASP A 55 -11.83 19.80 -7.42
C ASP A 55 -11.15 18.49 -6.93
N ASN A 56 -10.86 18.39 -5.64
CA ASN A 56 -10.16 17.24 -5.08
C ASN A 56 -10.88 15.90 -5.30
N ALA A 57 -12.21 15.87 -5.40
CA ALA A 57 -12.93 14.64 -5.73
C ALA A 57 -12.54 14.10 -7.12
N LYS A 58 -12.26 15.00 -8.07
CA LYS A 58 -11.74 14.63 -9.39
C LYS A 58 -10.30 14.13 -9.30
N ASP A 59 -9.47 14.79 -8.51
CA ASP A 59 -8.05 14.45 -8.37
C ASP A 59 -7.85 13.10 -7.67
N VAL A 60 -8.57 12.84 -6.57
CA VAL A 60 -8.62 11.53 -5.91
C VAL A 60 -9.07 10.45 -6.90
N CYS A 61 -10.17 10.66 -7.62
CA CYS A 61 -10.66 9.67 -8.59
C CYS A 61 -9.62 9.34 -9.68
N LYS A 62 -8.94 10.37 -10.21
CA LYS A 62 -7.86 10.17 -11.21
C LYS A 62 -6.65 9.46 -10.61
N ALA A 63 -6.28 9.78 -9.38
CA ALA A 63 -5.19 9.12 -8.67
C ALA A 63 -5.51 7.64 -8.41
N GLU A 64 -6.74 7.31 -8.04
CA GLU A 64 -7.21 5.92 -7.87
C GLU A 64 -7.19 5.15 -9.18
N ALA A 65 -7.71 5.74 -10.26
CA ALA A 65 -7.65 5.12 -11.59
C ALA A 65 -6.19 4.86 -12.01
N LYS A 66 -5.29 5.82 -11.75
CA LYS A 66 -3.87 5.68 -12.04
C LYS A 66 -3.21 4.61 -11.16
N ARG A 67 -3.57 4.54 -9.86
CA ARG A 67 -3.11 3.48 -8.94
C ARG A 67 -3.46 2.12 -9.50
N ASP A 68 -4.73 1.89 -9.84
CA ASP A 68 -5.20 0.59 -10.31
C ASP A 68 -4.50 0.15 -11.58
N ARG A 69 -4.32 1.07 -12.53
CA ARG A 69 -3.54 0.80 -13.75
C ARG A 69 -2.12 0.38 -13.44
N ASP A 70 -1.41 1.18 -12.66
CA ASP A 70 0.03 0.98 -12.43
C ASP A 70 0.27 -0.28 -11.57
N VAL A 71 -0.62 -0.58 -10.62
CA VAL A 71 -0.61 -1.83 -9.84
C VAL A 71 -0.93 -3.04 -10.71
N ALA A 72 -1.95 -2.96 -11.57
CA ALA A 72 -2.28 -4.05 -12.50
C ALA A 72 -1.11 -4.36 -13.44
N LYS A 73 -0.46 -3.34 -14.01
CA LYS A 73 0.73 -3.51 -14.85
C LYS A 73 1.90 -4.12 -14.08
N ALA A 74 2.16 -3.66 -12.86
CA ALA A 74 3.24 -4.21 -12.05
C ALA A 74 2.98 -5.66 -11.63
N ASN A 75 1.72 -6.02 -11.32
CA ASN A 75 1.33 -7.40 -11.05
C ASN A 75 1.43 -8.29 -12.29
N ALA A 76 1.08 -7.77 -13.47
CA ALA A 76 1.26 -8.48 -14.74
C ALA A 76 2.75 -8.73 -15.02
N GLU A 77 3.61 -7.74 -14.79
CA GLU A 77 5.06 -7.89 -14.88
C GLU A 77 5.57 -8.95 -13.89
N ALA A 78 5.14 -8.89 -12.63
CA ALA A 78 5.50 -9.88 -11.61
C ALA A 78 5.09 -11.30 -11.99
N LYS A 79 3.88 -11.47 -12.52
CA LYS A 79 3.37 -12.77 -12.99
C LYS A 79 4.13 -13.28 -14.21
N ARG A 80 4.45 -12.41 -15.17
CA ARG A 80 5.22 -12.78 -16.36
C ARG A 80 6.62 -13.24 -15.98
N ASP A 81 7.28 -12.50 -15.11
CA ASP A 81 8.67 -12.77 -14.74
C ASP A 81 8.76 -13.93 -13.74
N GLY A 82 7.75 -14.11 -12.88
CA GLY A 82 7.69 -15.20 -11.90
C GLY A 82 8.79 -15.16 -10.84
N THR A 83 9.37 -13.99 -10.59
CA THR A 83 10.48 -13.82 -9.63
C THR A 83 10.04 -13.01 -8.41
N ASP A 84 10.58 -13.35 -7.25
CA ASP A 84 10.35 -12.62 -6.00
C ASP A 84 10.77 -11.14 -6.11
N LYS A 85 11.81 -10.85 -6.91
CA LYS A 85 12.22 -9.47 -7.23
C LYS A 85 11.11 -8.70 -7.95
N ALA A 86 10.45 -9.31 -8.92
CA ALA A 86 9.35 -8.70 -9.66
C ALA A 86 8.11 -8.54 -8.77
N HIS A 87 7.83 -9.51 -7.88
CA HIS A 87 6.80 -9.39 -6.85
C HIS A 87 7.09 -8.22 -5.89
N ALA A 88 8.31 -8.09 -5.39
CA ALA A 88 8.72 -6.99 -4.52
C ALA A 88 8.61 -5.62 -5.23
N LYS A 89 8.92 -5.56 -6.53
CA LYS A 89 8.70 -4.36 -7.36
C LYS A 89 7.22 -4.01 -7.45
N ALA A 90 6.34 -5.00 -7.63
CA ALA A 90 4.89 -4.77 -7.63
C ALA A 90 4.36 -4.28 -6.29
N MET A 91 4.84 -4.84 -5.17
CA MET A 91 4.52 -4.35 -3.82
C MET A 91 4.96 -2.89 -3.63
N LYS A 92 6.18 -2.53 -4.09
CA LYS A 92 6.67 -1.15 -4.04
C LYS A 92 5.80 -0.21 -4.87
N THR A 93 5.46 -0.58 -6.11
CA THR A 93 4.56 0.21 -6.95
C THR A 93 3.23 0.44 -6.24
N LYS A 94 2.65 -0.61 -5.65
CA LYS A 94 1.40 -0.50 -4.88
C LYS A 94 1.54 0.49 -3.72
N ALA A 95 2.58 0.37 -2.90
CA ALA A 95 2.82 1.30 -1.80
C ALA A 95 2.89 2.74 -2.31
N ASP A 96 3.71 3.01 -3.34
CA ASP A 96 3.90 4.34 -3.90
C ASP A 96 2.60 4.93 -4.47
N ARG A 97 1.77 4.11 -5.14
CA ARG A 97 0.49 4.55 -5.71
C ARG A 97 -0.58 4.76 -4.64
N ASP A 98 -0.62 3.91 -3.61
CA ASP A 98 -1.53 4.08 -2.47
C ASP A 98 -1.21 5.37 -1.70
N TYR A 99 0.07 5.71 -1.56
CA TYR A 99 0.48 6.96 -0.94
C TYR A 99 0.11 8.18 -1.77
N ASP A 100 0.23 8.11 -3.10
CA ASP A 100 -0.24 9.17 -3.98
C ASP A 100 -1.74 9.42 -3.82
N VAL A 101 -2.57 8.36 -3.82
CA VAL A 101 -4.01 8.48 -3.53
C VAL A 101 -4.26 9.10 -2.16
N ALA A 102 -3.56 8.61 -1.13
CA ALA A 102 -3.74 9.11 0.23
C ALA A 102 -3.38 10.60 0.37
N LYS A 103 -2.39 11.11 -0.37
CA LYS A 103 -2.08 12.55 -0.39
C LYS A 103 -3.20 13.37 -1.00
N GLU A 104 -3.75 12.97 -2.14
CA GLU A 104 -4.91 13.64 -2.75
C GLU A 104 -6.11 13.62 -1.77
N MET A 105 -6.34 12.50 -1.08
CA MET A 105 -7.40 12.44 -0.05
C MET A 105 -7.18 13.40 1.11
N CYS A 106 -5.93 13.78 1.40
CA CYS A 106 -5.60 14.78 2.40
C CYS A 106 -5.71 16.22 1.89
N ASP A 107 -5.81 16.45 0.57
CA ASP A 107 -5.60 17.78 0.02
C ASP A 107 -6.69 18.80 0.34
N ASP A 108 -7.94 18.34 0.52
CA ASP A 108 -9.07 19.16 0.99
C ASP A 108 -8.96 19.60 2.46
N LYS A 109 -8.10 18.95 3.25
CA LYS A 109 -7.89 19.32 4.65
C LYS A 109 -7.07 20.61 4.72
N LYS A 110 -7.06 21.27 5.88
CA LYS A 110 -6.33 22.52 6.09
C LYS A 110 -5.62 22.53 7.44
N GLY A 111 -4.57 23.33 7.54
CA GLY A 111 -3.78 23.47 8.77
C GLY A 111 -3.26 22.13 9.29
N ASN A 112 -3.24 21.99 10.62
CA ASN A 112 -2.74 20.80 11.30
C ASN A 112 -3.46 19.51 10.85
N ASP A 113 -4.76 19.55 10.54
CA ASP A 113 -5.49 18.36 10.07
C ASP A 113 -4.92 17.82 8.75
N LYS A 114 -4.47 18.70 7.84
CA LYS A 114 -3.79 18.29 6.61
C LYS A 114 -2.42 17.70 6.92
N ASP A 115 -1.67 18.36 7.79
CA ASP A 115 -0.32 17.92 8.16
C ASP A 115 -0.33 16.55 8.86
N VAL A 116 -1.30 16.31 9.75
CA VAL A 116 -1.52 15.01 10.38
C VAL A 116 -1.85 13.97 9.31
N CYS A 117 -2.82 14.27 8.43
CA CYS A 117 -3.26 13.33 7.39
C CYS A 117 -2.10 12.89 6.48
N VAL A 118 -1.30 13.84 5.98
CA VAL A 118 -0.16 13.53 5.11
C VAL A 118 0.92 12.74 5.86
N LYS A 119 1.18 13.05 7.14
CA LYS A 119 2.16 12.30 7.94
C LYS A 119 1.68 10.89 8.26
N GLU A 120 0.40 10.68 8.50
CA GLU A 120 -0.19 9.35 8.67
C GLU A 120 -0.13 8.54 7.38
N ALA A 121 -0.48 9.16 6.24
CA ALA A 121 -0.33 8.56 4.92
C ALA A 121 1.13 8.14 4.65
N LYS A 122 2.09 8.99 5.01
CA LYS A 122 3.52 8.67 4.92
C LYS A 122 3.92 7.53 5.84
N ALA A 123 3.43 7.50 7.08
CA ALA A 123 3.72 6.41 8.01
C ALA A 123 3.18 5.06 7.50
N ALA A 124 2.01 5.05 6.84
CA ALA A 124 1.49 3.87 6.16
C ALA A 124 2.35 3.48 4.94
N HIS A 125 2.77 4.47 4.14
CA HIS A 125 3.66 4.26 2.99
C HIS A 125 4.99 3.63 3.38
N GLU A 126 5.69 4.15 4.39
CA GLU A 126 6.99 3.63 4.84
C GLU A 126 6.87 2.19 5.36
N ARG A 127 5.74 1.82 5.98
CA ARG A 127 5.48 0.43 6.39
C ARG A 127 5.39 -0.50 5.18
N SER A 128 4.58 -0.14 4.19
CA SER A 128 4.41 -0.95 2.98
C SER A 128 5.67 -0.99 2.12
N LEU A 129 6.38 0.14 2.00
CA LEU A 129 7.64 0.23 1.29
C LEU A 129 8.73 -0.58 1.99
N GLY A 130 8.79 -0.55 3.32
CA GLY A 130 9.70 -1.37 4.12
C GLY A 130 9.50 -2.86 3.92
N ALA A 131 8.24 -3.32 3.87
CA ALA A 131 7.92 -4.71 3.53
C ALA A 131 8.41 -5.07 2.11
N ALA A 132 8.14 -4.21 1.12
CA ALA A 132 8.60 -4.41 -0.25
C ALA A 132 10.15 -4.42 -0.37
N LYS A 133 10.85 -3.55 0.37
CA LYS A 133 12.32 -3.52 0.44
C LYS A 133 12.87 -4.81 1.06
N THR A 134 12.24 -5.30 2.13
CA THR A 134 12.64 -6.54 2.81
C THR A 134 12.45 -7.75 1.88
N GLU A 135 11.32 -7.82 1.18
CA GLU A 135 11.05 -8.87 0.19
C GLU A 135 12.09 -8.84 -0.94
N LYS A 136 12.39 -7.64 -1.47
CA LYS A 136 13.42 -7.48 -2.50
C LYS A 136 14.79 -7.93 -1.98
N ALA A 137 15.16 -7.57 -0.75
CA ALA A 137 16.43 -7.99 -0.15
C ALA A 137 16.49 -9.51 0.02
N ALA A 138 15.38 -10.16 0.40
CA ALA A 138 15.30 -11.61 0.49
C ALA A 138 15.42 -12.29 -0.88
N ALA A 139 14.88 -11.65 -1.93
CA ALA A 139 14.92 -12.15 -3.29
C ALA A 139 16.29 -12.03 -3.97
N THR A 140 17.10 -11.03 -3.61
CA THR A 140 18.32 -10.69 -4.37
C THR A 140 19.60 -10.57 -3.55
N GLY A 141 19.50 -10.60 -2.22
CA GLY A 141 20.60 -10.28 -1.31
C GLY A 141 20.95 -11.42 -0.36
N THR A 142 21.84 -11.09 0.57
CA THR A 142 22.29 -11.94 1.66
C THR A 142 21.41 -11.79 2.91
N SER A 143 21.64 -12.63 3.92
CA SER A 143 21.00 -12.46 5.23
C SER A 143 21.30 -11.11 5.87
N THR A 144 22.48 -10.54 5.62
CA THR A 144 22.87 -9.20 6.08
C THR A 144 22.01 -8.13 5.42
N ASP A 145 21.82 -8.20 4.09
CA ASP A 145 20.97 -7.24 3.36
C ASP A 145 19.52 -7.28 3.83
N VAL A 146 19.01 -8.48 4.14
CA VAL A 146 17.67 -8.65 4.72
C VAL A 146 17.59 -8.03 6.12
N ALA A 147 18.62 -8.23 6.95
CA ALA A 147 18.67 -7.65 8.29
C ALA A 147 18.72 -6.12 8.25
N GLU A 148 19.52 -5.55 7.35
CA GLU A 148 19.61 -4.11 7.10
C GLU A 148 18.28 -3.56 6.60
N ALA A 149 17.68 -4.18 5.59
CA ALA A 149 16.37 -3.75 5.06
C ALA A 149 15.27 -3.77 6.13
N ARG A 150 15.29 -4.75 7.04
CA ARG A 150 14.36 -4.81 8.19
C ARG A 150 14.64 -3.71 9.22
N ALA A 151 15.91 -3.44 9.51
CA ALA A 151 16.31 -2.39 10.44
C ALA A 151 15.90 -1.01 9.90
N ASP A 152 16.17 -0.74 8.63
CA ASP A 152 15.77 0.49 7.94
C ASP A 152 14.25 0.62 7.87
N ALA A 153 13.53 -0.42 7.45
CA ALA A 153 12.08 -0.43 7.42
C ALA A 153 11.46 -0.08 8.79
N LYS A 154 12.02 -0.66 9.87
CA LYS A 154 11.60 -0.36 11.24
C LYS A 154 11.90 1.09 11.59
N LYS A 155 13.11 1.58 11.31
CA LYS A 155 13.53 2.96 11.60
C LYS A 155 12.64 3.97 10.86
N ASP A 156 12.49 3.82 9.55
CA ASP A 156 11.69 4.72 8.70
C ASP A 156 10.22 4.73 9.15
N THR A 157 9.65 3.54 9.44
CA THR A 157 8.30 3.42 9.98
C THR A 157 8.13 4.15 11.31
N MET A 158 9.06 3.95 12.24
CA MET A 158 8.99 4.57 13.57
C MET A 158 9.22 6.08 13.51
N ASP A 159 10.13 6.54 12.65
CA ASP A 159 10.39 7.96 12.44
C ASP A 159 9.19 8.67 11.79
N ALA A 160 8.53 8.05 10.81
CA ALA A 160 7.31 8.58 10.21
C ALA A 160 6.14 8.59 11.21
N ALA A 161 5.97 7.51 11.99
CA ALA A 161 4.93 7.42 13.01
C ALA A 161 5.16 8.41 14.17
N TYR A 162 6.40 8.61 14.61
CA TYR A 162 6.77 9.64 15.57
C TYR A 162 6.40 11.04 15.06
N LYS A 163 6.72 11.35 13.80
CA LYS A 163 6.35 12.64 13.18
C LYS A 163 4.84 12.83 13.13
N ALA A 164 4.08 11.80 12.77
CA ALA A 164 2.62 11.85 12.76
C ALA A 164 2.03 12.07 14.15
N ASP A 165 2.47 11.31 15.15
CA ASP A 165 1.98 11.43 16.53
C ASP A 165 2.38 12.77 17.17
N LYS A 166 3.58 13.29 16.85
CA LYS A 166 3.99 14.62 17.28
C LYS A 166 3.11 15.71 16.67
N GLU A 167 2.81 15.62 15.38
CA GLU A 167 1.93 16.58 14.72
C GLU A 167 0.53 16.61 15.33
N LYS A 168 -0.01 15.46 15.74
CA LYS A 168 -1.30 15.41 16.47
C LYS A 168 -1.25 16.15 17.81
N CYS A 169 -0.11 16.10 18.51
CA CYS A 169 0.07 16.89 19.72
C CYS A 169 0.12 18.39 19.44
N ASP A 170 0.52 18.80 18.23
CA ASP A 170 0.62 20.22 17.87
C ASP A 170 -0.74 20.92 17.73
N ALA A 171 -1.84 20.15 17.61
CA ALA A 171 -3.21 20.65 17.73
C ALA A 171 -3.58 21.12 19.16
N MET A 172 -2.82 20.70 20.17
CA MET A 172 -3.06 21.05 21.58
C MET A 172 -2.31 22.33 21.97
N SER A 173 -2.55 22.84 23.18
CA SER A 173 -1.85 24.00 23.74
C SER A 173 -1.54 23.83 25.23
N GLY A 174 -0.52 24.55 25.72
CA GLY A 174 -0.11 24.54 27.13
C GLY A 174 0.32 23.16 27.63
N ASP A 175 0.10 22.89 28.91
CA ASP A 175 0.51 21.66 29.59
C ASP A 175 0.03 20.37 28.89
N ALA A 176 -1.13 20.42 28.23
CA ALA A 176 -1.66 19.28 27.48
C ALA A 176 -0.77 18.92 26.29
N LYS A 177 -0.28 19.94 25.55
CA LYS A 177 0.65 19.76 24.43
C LYS A 177 1.98 19.21 24.92
N ASP A 178 2.53 19.78 25.98
CA ASP A 178 3.83 19.38 26.52
C ASP A 178 3.80 17.93 27.01
N LYS A 179 2.74 17.55 27.73
CA LYS A 179 2.53 16.16 28.16
C LYS A 179 2.34 15.21 26.98
N CYS A 180 1.60 15.61 25.96
CA CYS A 180 1.43 14.81 24.74
C CYS A 180 2.78 14.56 24.06
N GLN A 181 3.57 15.60 23.83
CA GLN A 181 4.88 15.48 23.18
C GLN A 181 5.87 14.65 24.00
N ALA A 182 5.86 14.78 25.34
CA ALA A 182 6.68 13.95 26.23
C ALA A 182 6.30 12.46 26.12
N ASN A 183 5.01 12.15 26.11
CA ASN A 183 4.53 10.78 25.94
C ASN A 183 4.90 10.20 24.58
N VAL A 184 4.81 11.00 23.50
CA VAL A 184 5.21 10.57 22.15
C VAL A 184 6.71 10.30 22.10
N LYS A 185 7.55 11.18 22.64
CA LYS A 185 9.01 10.94 22.74
C LYS A 185 9.34 9.65 23.49
N ALA A 186 8.70 9.43 24.64
CA ALA A 186 8.85 8.20 25.42
C ALA A 186 8.42 6.95 24.62
N LYS A 187 7.28 7.00 23.92
CA LYS A 187 6.75 5.90 23.09
C LYS A 187 7.73 5.48 21.99
N TYR A 188 8.42 6.43 21.36
CA TYR A 188 9.32 6.15 20.24
C TYR A 188 10.81 6.13 20.62
N ALA A 189 11.14 6.30 21.91
CA ALA A 189 12.51 6.44 22.40
C ALA A 189 13.33 7.52 21.66
N LYS A 190 12.73 8.72 21.53
CA LYS A 190 13.29 9.89 20.82
C LYS A 190 13.45 11.10 21.73
#